data_AF-A0A925U2B9-F1
#
_entry.id   AF-A0A925U2B9-F1
#
_cell.length_a   1.000
_cell.length_b   1.000
_cell.length_c   1.000
_cell.angle_alpha   90.00
_cell.angle_beta   90.00
_cell.angle_gamma   90.00
#
_symmetry.space_group_name_H-M   'P 1'
#
loop_
_entity.id
_entity.type
_entity.pdbx_description
1 polymer ?
#
loop_
_entity_poly.entity_id
_entity_poly.type
_entity_poly.pdbx_seq_one_letter_code
_entity_poly.pdbx_strand_id
1 'polypeptide(L)'
;MFPLSTMLQSFIRTGSLTVIDARGAEHVFGAPGGTTDAPDVTMRLTDPSLYRKLFLNPELHAGEAYMDGRMSFPGSSLRDFLTLFSLNRRALAAFPLQK
;
A
#
# COMPACT_ATOMS: atom_id res chain seq x y z
N MET A 1 -16.06 -5.34 -2.70
CA MET A 1 -15.36 -4.62 -1.61
C MET A 1 -13.92 -5.10 -1.57
N PHE A 2 -12.94 -4.20 -1.58
CA PHE A 2 -11.52 -4.54 -1.57
C PHE A 2 -11.06 -4.77 -0.12
N PRO A 3 -10.51 -5.96 0.24
CA PRO A 3 -10.28 -6.30 1.65
C PRO A 3 -9.28 -5.39 2.38
N LEU A 4 -8.38 -4.72 1.64
CA LEU A 4 -7.39 -3.82 2.22
C LEU A 4 -7.94 -2.40 2.45
N SER A 5 -9.15 -2.07 1.99
CA SER A 5 -9.66 -0.70 1.99
C SER A 5 -9.62 -0.05 3.38
N THR A 6 -10.14 -0.71 4.40
CA THR A 6 -10.20 -0.13 5.76
C THR A 6 -8.81 0.11 6.35
N MET A 7 -7.88 -0.84 6.16
CA MET A 7 -6.50 -0.69 6.63
C MET A 7 -5.79 0.45 5.90
N LEU A 8 -5.84 0.45 4.56
CA LEU A 8 -5.14 1.44 3.75
C LEU A 8 -5.72 2.85 3.91
N GLN A 9 -7.03 2.98 4.10
CA GLN A 9 -7.67 4.27 4.40
C GLN A 9 -7.28 4.82 5.78
N SER A 10 -7.02 3.95 6.77
CA SER A 10 -6.49 4.38 8.07
C SER A 10 -5.00 4.71 8.01
N PHE A 11 -4.26 4.00 7.15
CA PHE A 11 -2.81 4.05 7.02
C PHE A 11 -2.32 5.27 6.23
N ILE A 12 -2.85 5.51 5.03
CA ILE A 12 -2.35 6.56 4.13
C ILE A 12 -2.92 7.93 4.55
N ARG A 13 -2.12 8.69 5.29
CA ARG A 13 -2.43 10.05 5.77
C ARG A 13 -1.61 11.14 5.08
N THR A 14 -0.40 10.80 4.64
CA THR A 14 0.49 11.67 3.85
C THR A 14 0.75 11.03 2.51
N GLY A 15 0.54 11.77 1.42
CA GLY A 15 0.64 11.26 0.05
C GLY A 15 -0.60 10.50 -0.43
N SER A 16 -0.45 9.79 -1.55
CA SER A 16 -1.48 8.95 -2.15
C SER A 16 -0.93 7.57 -2.54
N LEU A 17 -1.81 6.57 -2.44
CA LEU A 17 -1.57 5.21 -2.90
C LEU A 17 -2.71 4.78 -3.82
N THR A 18 -2.41 4.53 -5.08
CA THR A 18 -3.28 3.82 -6.01
C THR A 18 -2.92 2.35 -5.96
N VAL A 19 -3.90 1.49 -5.69
CA VAL A 19 -3.74 0.03 -5.70
C VAL A 19 -4.52 -0.54 -6.87
N ILE A 20 -3.79 -1.14 -7.82
CA ILE A 20 -4.35 -2.01 -8.85
C ILE A 20 -4.44 -3.41 -8.24
N ASP A 21 -5.65 -3.87 -7.96
CA ASP A 21 -5.87 -5.17 -7.36
C ASP A 21 -5.64 -6.33 -8.36
N ALA A 22 -5.65 -7.57 -7.88
CA ALA A 22 -5.39 -8.76 -8.70
C ALA A 22 -6.46 -9.01 -9.79
N ARG A 23 -7.59 -8.31 -9.75
CA ARG A 23 -8.61 -8.30 -10.80
C ARG A 23 -8.47 -7.12 -11.76
N GLY A 24 -7.48 -6.25 -11.54
CA GLY A 24 -7.24 -5.05 -12.33
C GLY A 24 -8.06 -3.83 -11.92
N ALA A 25 -8.81 -3.89 -10.81
CA ALA A 25 -9.57 -2.73 -10.34
C ALA A 25 -8.67 -1.77 -9.54
N GLU A 26 -8.87 -0.47 -9.75
CA GLU A 26 -8.11 0.58 -9.07
C GLU A 26 -8.79 1.04 -7.78
N HIS A 27 -8.00 1.22 -6.73
CA HIS A 27 -8.43 1.71 -5.42
C HIS A 27 -7.49 2.81 -4.96
N VAL A 28 -8.00 4.01 -4.71
CA VAL A 28 -7.19 5.17 -4.33
C VAL A 28 -7.33 5.46 -2.83
N PHE A 29 -6.20 5.68 -2.16
CA PHE A 29 -6.11 6.02 -0.74
C PHE A 29 -5.25 7.26 -0.53
N GLY A 30 -5.58 8.04 0.51
CA GLY A 30 -4.94 9.32 0.76
C GLY A 30 -5.58 10.47 -0.04
N ALA A 31 -4.86 11.58 -0.17
CA ALA A 31 -5.31 12.75 -0.91
C ALA A 31 -4.39 12.96 -2.12
N PRO A 32 -4.86 12.67 -3.35
CA PRO A 32 -4.16 13.03 -4.57
C PRO A 32 -3.91 14.54 -4.60
N GLY A 33 -2.67 14.98 -4.80
CA GLY A 33 -2.33 16.41 -4.85
C GLY A 33 -2.21 17.10 -3.49
N GLY A 34 -1.64 16.42 -2.48
CA GLY A 34 -1.19 17.07 -1.24
C GLY A 34 -0.12 18.15 -1.44
N THR A 35 0.74 18.41 -0.44
CA THR A 35 1.91 19.28 -0.63
C THR A 35 2.71 18.81 -1.86
N THR A 36 3.32 19.73 -2.62
CA THR A 36 4.04 19.46 -3.88
C THR A 36 5.06 18.31 -3.80
N ASP A 37 5.55 17.98 -2.60
CA ASP A 37 6.54 16.92 -2.35
C ASP A 37 5.96 15.61 -1.77
N ALA A 38 4.63 15.47 -1.69
CA ALA A 38 4.02 14.26 -1.13
C ALA A 38 4.11 13.08 -2.13
N PRO A 39 4.52 11.87 -1.70
CA PRO A 39 4.62 10.73 -2.62
C PRO A 39 3.27 10.35 -3.22
N ASP A 40 3.23 10.12 -4.53
CA ASP A 40 2.10 9.55 -5.25
C ASP A 40 2.53 8.21 -5.85
N VAL A 41 2.02 7.12 -5.28
CA VAL A 41 2.51 5.77 -5.55
C VAL A 41 1.42 4.92 -6.16
N THR A 42 1.74 4.24 -7.27
CA THR A 42 0.91 3.17 -7.80
C THR A 42 1.53 1.81 -7.48
N MET A 43 0.76 0.96 -6.81
CA MET A 43 1.11 -0.43 -6.49
C MET A 43 0.16 -1.38 -7.22
N ARG A 44 0.68 -2.45 -7.81
CA ARG A 44 -0.10 -3.52 -8.41
C ARG A 44 0.10 -4.81 -7.64
N LEU A 45 -1.01 -5.48 -7.32
CA LEU A 45 -1.03 -6.82 -6.74
C LEU A 45 -1.53 -7.80 -7.81
N THR A 46 -0.85 -8.93 -7.99
CA THR A 46 -1.26 -9.95 -8.98
C THR A 46 -1.85 -11.21 -8.34
N ASP A 47 -1.78 -11.32 -7.01
CA ASP A 47 -2.20 -12.49 -6.24
C ASP A 47 -3.25 -12.11 -5.17
N PRO A 48 -4.50 -12.59 -5.27
CA PRO A 48 -5.55 -12.32 -4.28
C PRO A 48 -5.21 -12.78 -2.84
N SER A 49 -4.32 -13.76 -2.68
CA SER A 49 -3.89 -14.23 -1.35
C SER A 49 -3.16 -13.14 -0.55
N LEU A 50 -2.58 -12.16 -1.25
CA LEU A 50 -1.88 -11.03 -0.65
C LEU A 50 -2.81 -10.14 0.18
N TYR A 51 -4.11 -10.08 -0.11
CA TYR A 51 -4.99 -9.19 0.65
C TYR A 51 -5.04 -9.57 2.12
N ARG A 52 -5.18 -10.86 2.43
CA ARG A 52 -5.20 -11.33 3.82
C ARG A 52 -3.81 -11.24 4.46
N LYS A 53 -2.75 -11.57 3.71
CA LYS A 53 -1.36 -11.52 4.19
C LYS A 53 -0.95 -10.09 4.55
N LEU A 54 -1.14 -9.15 3.63
CA LEU A 54 -0.82 -7.73 3.83
C LEU A 54 -1.67 -7.10 4.94
N PHE A 55 -2.91 -7.54 5.12
CA PHE A 55 -3.74 -7.06 6.22
C PHE A 55 -3.19 -7.46 7.60
N LEU A 56 -2.61 -8.67 7.71
CA LEU A 56 -2.10 -9.20 8.99
C LEU A 56 -0.66 -8.78 9.29
N ASN A 57 0.22 -8.80 8.29
CA ASN A 57 1.62 -8.42 8.44
C ASN A 57 2.15 -7.77 7.14
N PRO A 58 1.88 -6.47 6.94
CA PRO A 58 2.29 -5.78 5.72
C PRO A 58 3.80 -5.62 5.60
N GLU A 59 4.53 -5.44 6.70
CA GLU A 59 5.99 -5.25 6.69
C GLU A 59 6.71 -6.46 6.09
N LEU A 60 6.35 -7.67 6.54
CA LEU A 60 6.94 -8.91 6.01
C LEU A 60 6.44 -9.21 4.59
N HIS A 61 5.12 -9.24 4.42
CA HIS A 61 4.54 -9.77 3.19
C HIS A 61 4.63 -8.82 2.00
N ALA A 62 4.82 -7.51 2.21
CA ALA A 62 5.12 -6.60 1.10
C ALA A 62 6.50 -6.88 0.50
N GLY A 63 7.51 -7.12 1.35
CA GLY A 63 8.85 -7.49 0.90
C GLY A 63 8.87 -8.80 0.13
N GLU A 64 8.24 -9.85 0.69
CA GLU A 64 8.10 -11.14 0.01
C GLU A 64 7.35 -11.01 -1.32
N ALA A 65 6.22 -10.30 -1.33
CA ALA A 65 5.43 -10.13 -2.55
C ALA A 65 6.21 -9.41 -3.66
N TYR A 66 7.03 -8.40 -3.30
CA TYR A 66 7.89 -7.71 -4.26
C TYR A 66 8.97 -8.66 -4.81
N MET A 67 9.67 -9.38 -3.94
CA MET A 67 10.72 -10.33 -4.34
C MET A 67 10.18 -11.46 -5.22
N ASP A 68 8.97 -11.94 -4.94
CA ASP A 68 8.29 -12.98 -5.71
C ASP A 68 7.66 -12.46 -7.02
N GLY A 69 7.71 -11.15 -7.29
CA GLY A 69 7.07 -10.53 -8.46
C GLY A 69 5.53 -10.47 -8.38
N ARG A 70 4.95 -10.71 -7.20
CA ARG A 70 3.50 -10.64 -6.94
C ARG A 70 3.01 -9.23 -6.58
N MET A 71 3.95 -8.32 -6.28
CA MET A 71 3.75 -6.89 -6.08
C MET A 71 4.70 -6.12 -7.00
N SER A 72 4.19 -5.10 -7.69
CA SER A 72 4.99 -4.22 -8.54
C SER A 72 4.51 -2.77 -8.48
N PHE A 73 5.28 -1.85 -9.05
CA PHE A 73 5.03 -0.41 -8.97
C PHE A 73 5.00 0.24 -10.37
N PRO A 74 3.96 0.00 -11.19
CA PRO A 74 3.90 0.60 -12.52
C PRO A 74 3.81 2.13 -12.42
N GLY A 75 4.74 2.85 -13.06
CA GLY A 75 4.80 4.31 -13.01
C GLY A 75 5.33 4.89 -11.69
N SER A 76 5.76 4.04 -10.76
CA SER A 76 6.40 4.42 -9.49
C SER A 76 7.61 3.52 -9.23
N SER A 77 8.30 3.72 -8.11
CA SER A 77 9.40 2.85 -7.69
C SER A 77 9.13 2.21 -6.33
N LEU A 78 9.85 1.11 -6.03
CA LEU A 78 9.89 0.55 -4.68
C LEU A 78 10.33 1.61 -3.66
N ARG A 79 11.24 2.52 -4.05
CA ARG A 79 11.70 3.61 -3.18
C ARG A 79 10.56 4.57 -2.84
N ASP A 80 9.70 4.91 -3.79
CA ASP A 80 8.55 5.79 -3.54
C ASP A 80 7.57 5.13 -2.59
N PHE A 81 7.30 3.83 -2.78
CA PHE A 81 6.49 3.04 -1.86
C PHE A 81 7.08 3.00 -0.43
N LEU A 82 8.37 2.72 -0.28
CA LEU A 82 9.03 2.70 1.03
C LEU A 82 9.06 4.10 1.69
N THR A 83 9.15 5.16 0.89
CA THR A 83 9.07 6.54 1.37
C THR A 83 7.67 6.85 1.88
N LEU A 84 6.64 6.54 1.10
CA LEU A 84 5.24 6.67 1.49
C LEU A 84 4.96 5.88 2.78
N PHE A 85 5.46 4.65 2.85
CA PHE A 85 5.33 3.80 4.03
C PHE A 85 6.00 4.43 5.27
N SER A 86 7.21 4.95 5.12
CA SER A 86 7.99 5.56 6.20
C SER A 86 7.29 6.80 6.78
N LEU A 87 6.69 7.63 5.92
CA LEU A 87 5.91 8.81 6.34
C LEU A 87 4.66 8.42 7.16
N ASN A 88 4.06 7.26 6.86
CA ASN A 88 2.82 6.80 7.47
C ASN A 88 3.02 5.72 8.56
N ARG A 89 4.28 5.37 8.90
CA ARG A 89 4.63 4.25 9.81
C ARG A 89 3.90 4.27 11.16
N ARG A 90 3.71 5.46 11.74
CA ARG A 90 3.01 5.60 13.04
C ARG A 90 1.53 5.23 12.95
N ALA A 91 0.87 5.60 11.87
CA ALA A 91 -0.54 5.26 11.65
C ALA A 91 -0.73 3.76 11.41
N LEU A 92 0.27 3.12 10.82
CA LEU A 92 0.32 1.67 10.62
C LEU A 92 0.47 0.91 11.94
N ALA A 93 1.49 1.27 12.73
CA ALA A 93 1.77 0.62 14.01
C ALA A 93 0.63 0.78 15.04
N ALA A 94 -0.19 1.84 14.91
CA ALA A 94 -1.37 2.06 15.74
C ALA A 94 -2.58 1.20 15.32
N PHE A 95 -2.54 0.50 14.18
CA PHE A 95 -3.65 -0.30 13.70
C PHE A 95 -3.80 -1.59 14.55
N PRO A 96 -4.98 -1.83 15.15
CA PRO A 96 -5.16 -2.78 16.28
C PRO A 96 -4.91 -4.27 15.96
N LEU A 97 -4.62 -4.61 14.71
CA LEU A 97 -4.39 -5.98 14.24
C LEU A 97 -2.92 -6.29 13.93
N GLN A 98 -2.03 -5.30 14.04
CA GLN A 98 -0.59 -5.50 13.90
C GLN A 98 0.03 -5.59 15.30
N LYS A 99 0.55 -6.77 15.64
CA LYS A 99 1.24 -7.04 16.90
C LYS A 99 2.67 -7.48 16.62
#